data_AF-A0A7W0XLF8-F1
#
_entry.id   AF-A0A7W0XLF8-F1
#
_cell.length_a   1.000
_cell.length_b   1.000
_cell.length_c   1.000
_cell.angle_alpha   90.00
_cell.angle_beta   90.00
_cell.angle_gamma   90.00
#
_symmetry.space_group_name_H-M   'P 1'
#
loop_
_entity.id
_entity.type
_entity.pdbx_description
1 polymer ?
#
loop_
_entity_poly.entity_id
_entity_poly.type
_entity_poly.pdbx_seq_one_letter_code
_entity_poly.pdbx_strand_id
1 'polypeptide(L)' 'MGVIFSGIVAVVVIAIGAGFILRSEQESAYEAYSTPSTRVGEPGNNLVGPDWSGEAGGGESRAEGEETRS' A
#
# COMPACT_ATOMS: atom_id res chain seq x y z
N MET A 1 10.18 -24.46 -41.41
CA MET A 1 10.99 -23.43 -40.73
C MET A 1 10.39 -22.03 -40.81
N GLY A 2 10.07 -21.50 -42.01
CA GLY A 2 9.56 -20.11 -42.15
C GLY A 2 8.33 -19.78 -41.30
N VAL A 3 7.37 -20.70 -41.21
CA VAL A 3 6.13 -20.54 -40.41
C VAL A 3 6.40 -20.43 -38.90
N ILE A 4 7.46 -21.09 -38.42
CA ILE A 4 7.85 -21.04 -37.00
C ILE A 4 8.46 -19.67 -36.69
N PHE A 5 9.36 -19.19 -37.57
CA PHE A 5 9.94 -17.85 -37.44
C PHE A 5 8.89 -16.74 -37.51
N SER A 6 7.92 -16.83 -38.44
CA SER A 6 6.83 -15.84 -38.50
C SER A 6 5.99 -15.85 -37.23
N GLY A 7 5.75 -17.01 -36.63
CA GLY A 7 5.04 -17.11 -35.35
C GLY A 7 5.79 -16.43 -34.20
N ILE A 8 7.11 -16.64 -34.12
CA ILE A 8 7.96 -15.98 -33.11
C ILE A 8 7.92 -14.47 -33.27
N VAL A 9 8.08 -13.97 -34.50
CA VAL A 9 8.01 -12.53 -34.79
C VAL A 9 6.64 -11.96 -34.43
N ALA A 10 5.55 -12.66 -34.78
CA ALA A 10 4.20 -12.22 -34.46
C ALA A 10 3.98 -12.09 -32.94
N VAL A 11 4.43 -13.05 -32.14
CA VAL A 11 4.32 -13.00 -30.67
C VAL A 11 5.10 -11.81 -30.10
N VAL A 12 6.32 -11.55 -30.59
CA VAL A 12 7.12 -10.40 -30.13
C VAL A 12 6.40 -9.08 -30.42
N VAL A 13 5.85 -8.93 -31.62
CA VAL A 13 5.09 -7.73 -32.01
C VAL A 13 3.86 -7.55 -31.13
N ILE A 14 3.10 -8.62 -30.87
CA ILE A 14 1.91 -8.58 -30.01
C ILE A 14 2.29 -8.21 -28.57
N ALA A 15 3.35 -8.81 -28.02
CA ALA A 15 3.80 -8.54 -26.66
C ALA A 15 4.22 -7.07 -26.47
N ILE A 16 4.99 -6.53 -27.43
CA ILE A 16 5.38 -5.11 -27.42
C ILE A 16 4.16 -4.22 -27.53
N GLY A 17 3.27 -4.47 -28.51
CA GLY A 17 2.07 -3.68 -28.72
C GLY A 17 1.14 -3.67 -27.51
N ALA A 18 0.89 -4.84 -26.91
CA ALA A 18 0.10 -4.97 -25.70
C ALA A 18 0.73 -4.21 -24.52
N GLY A 19 2.06 -4.29 -24.35
CA GLY A 19 2.77 -3.56 -23.30
C GLY A 19 2.62 -2.04 -23.41
N PHE A 20 2.65 -1.48 -24.61
CA PHE A 20 2.42 -0.05 -24.84
C PHE A 20 0.99 0.36 -24.51
N ILE A 21 -0.01 -0.41 -24.97
CA ILE A 21 -1.43 -0.12 -24.72
C ILE A 21 -1.75 -0.26 -23.22
N LEU A 22 -1.30 -1.33 -22.57
CA LEU A 22 -1.55 -1.51 -21.13
C LEU A 22 -0.87 -0.42 -20.31
N ARG A 23 0.28 0.09 -20.74
CA ARG A 23 0.96 1.20 -20.06
C ARG A 23 0.21 2.52 -20.20
N SER A 24 -0.43 2.80 -21.33
CA SER A 24 -1.19 4.05 -21.50
C SER A 24 -2.48 4.09 -20.69
N GLU A 25 -3.04 2.94 -20.35
CA GLU A 25 -4.28 2.81 -19.57
C GLU A 25 -4.04 2.64 -18.05
N GLN A 26 -2.77 2.61 -17.61
CA GLN A 26 -2.44 2.49 -16.18
C GLN A 26 -2.40 3.86 -15.52
N GLU A 27 -3.46 4.17 -14.76
CA GLU A 27 -3.43 5.22 -13.74
C GLU A 27 -2.47 4.79 -12.63
N SER A 28 -1.56 5.67 -12.21
CA SER A 28 -0.64 5.34 -11.12
C SER A 28 -1.40 5.28 -9.78
N ALA A 29 -0.95 4.42 -8.86
CA ALA A 29 -1.63 4.25 -7.57
C ALA A 29 -1.70 5.56 -6.74
N TYR A 30 -0.73 6.47 -6.91
CA TYR A 30 -0.76 7.76 -6.23
C TYR A 30 -1.79 8.72 -6.82
N GLU A 31 -2.11 8.61 -8.13
CA GLU A 31 -3.19 9.39 -8.76
C GLU A 31 -4.55 8.79 -8.43
N ALA A 32 -4.72 7.48 -8.60
CA ALA A 32 -5.98 6.77 -8.37
C ALA A 32 -6.44 6.83 -6.90
N TYR A 33 -5.51 6.81 -5.95
CA TYR A 33 -5.78 6.82 -4.51
C TYR A 33 -5.33 8.11 -3.83
N SER A 34 -5.26 9.23 -4.58
CA SER A 34 -5.12 10.57 -4.00
C SER A 34 -6.41 10.95 -3.27
N THR A 35 -6.67 10.33 -2.12
CA THR A 35 -7.73 10.78 -1.21
C THR A 35 -7.22 11.98 -0.40
N PRO A 36 -8.05 13.00 -0.15
CA PRO A 36 -7.66 14.15 0.67
C PRO A 36 -7.41 13.82 2.15
N SER A 37 -7.42 12.54 2.54
CA SER A 37 -7.59 12.10 3.93
C SER A 37 -6.32 11.62 4.63
N THR A 38 -5.16 12.08 4.19
CA THR A 38 -4.06 12.34 5.13
C THR A 38 -3.60 13.76 4.90
N ARG A 39 -4.41 14.75 5.31
CA ARG A 39 -3.98 16.15 5.27
C ARG A 39 -2.67 16.27 6.03
N VAL A 40 -1.57 16.48 5.30
CA VAL A 40 -0.23 16.78 5.81
C VAL A 40 -0.19 18.23 6.30
N GLY A 41 -1.18 18.59 7.12
CA GLY A 41 -1.34 19.87 7.81
C GLY A 41 -1.40 19.68 9.33
N GLU A 42 -1.93 18.55 9.81
CA GLU A 42 -1.92 18.13 11.22
C GLU A 42 -1.14 16.80 11.39
N PRO A 43 0.21 16.82 11.28
CA PRO A 43 1.03 15.66 11.64
C PRO A 43 0.89 15.40 13.14
N GLY A 44 0.05 14.44 13.53
CA GLY A 44 -0.15 14.07 14.93
C GLY A 44 -1.51 13.42 15.16
N ASN A 45 -2.60 14.11 14.84
CA ASN A 45 -3.95 13.64 15.19
C ASN A 45 -4.45 12.46 14.36
N ASN A 46 -3.82 12.17 13.23
CA ASN A 46 -4.35 11.21 12.25
C ASN A 46 -4.19 9.74 12.65
N LEU A 47 -3.38 9.45 13.68
CA LEU A 47 -3.14 8.08 14.16
C LEU A 47 -3.75 7.81 15.55
N VAL A 48 -4.12 8.87 16.26
CA VAL A 48 -4.38 8.83 17.71
C VAL A 48 -5.59 9.66 18.16
N GLY A 49 -6.18 10.46 17.25
CA GLY A 49 -7.28 11.38 17.56
C GLY A 49 -6.83 12.73 18.15
N PRO A 50 -7.73 13.71 18.25
CA PRO A 50 -7.43 15.08 18.69
C PRO A 50 -7.07 15.20 20.19
N ASP A 51 -7.41 14.20 21.01
CA ASP A 51 -7.21 14.22 22.46
C ASP A 51 -5.99 13.39 22.91
N TRP A 52 -5.10 13.01 22.00
CA TRP A 52 -3.93 12.22 22.36
C TRP A 52 -2.89 13.06 23.10
N SER A 53 -2.47 12.58 24.27
CA SER A 53 -1.50 13.25 25.12
C SER A 53 -0.04 13.12 24.65
N GLY A 54 0.26 12.27 23.66
CA GLY A 54 1.64 11.98 23.23
C GLY A 54 2.39 10.99 24.12
N GLU A 55 1.86 10.67 25.29
CA GLU A 55 2.42 9.65 26.19
C GLU A 55 2.05 8.24 25.69
N ALA A 56 3.05 7.47 25.27
CA ALA A 56 2.92 6.01 25.23
C ALA A 56 2.85 5.54 26.69
N GLY A 57 1.64 5.28 27.19
CA GLY A 57 1.40 4.90 28.59
C GLY A 57 2.37 3.81 29.05
N GLY A 58 3.38 4.21 29.81
CA GLY A 58 4.48 3.36 30.24
C GLY A 58 5.09 3.88 31.52
N GLY A 59 4.60 3.37 32.64
CA GLY A 59 5.13 3.65 33.97
C GLY A 59 4.61 2.68 35.02
N GLU A 60 5.26 1.51 35.09
CA GLU A 60 5.38 0.61 36.25
C GLU A 60 4.13 0.20 37.04
N SER A 61 3.71 -1.06 36.82
CA SER A 61 3.14 -2.00 37.80
C SER A 61 1.99 -2.79 37.17
N ARG A 62 2.30 -4.02 36.74
CA ARG A 62 1.54 -5.25 37.03
C ARG A 62 2.12 -6.40 36.21
N ALA A 63 3.39 -6.69 36.49
CA ALA A 63 3.94 -8.03 36.29
C ALA A 63 3.93 -8.71 37.67
N GLU A 64 2.75 -8.99 38.23
CA GLU A 64 2.66 -9.91 39.37
C GLU A 64 1.26 -10.51 39.51
N GLY A 65 1.24 -11.85 39.58
CA GLY A 65 0.23 -12.60 40.31
C GLY A 65 -1.10 -12.79 39.62
N GLU A 66 -1.15 -13.81 38.78
CA GLU A 66 -2.30 -14.71 38.75
C GLU A 66 -2.29 -15.48 40.08
N GLU A 67 -3.09 -15.03 41.06
CA GLU A 67 -3.44 -15.88 42.21
C GLU A 67 -4.96 -15.82 42.42
N THR A 68 -5.57 -16.94 42.03
CA THR A 68 -6.93 -17.35 42.33
C THR A 68 -7.23 -17.16 43.82
N ARG A 69 -8.30 -16.43 44.15
CA ARG A 69 -8.84 -16.41 45.51
C ARG A 69 -10.28 -16.94 45.53
N SER A 70 -10.45 -17.94 46.40
CA SER A 70 -11.63 -18.68 46.83
C SER A 70 -12.86 -17.84 47.15
#